data_AF-A0A1E4AYR9-F1
#
_entry.id   AF-A0A1E4AYR9-F1
#
_cell.length_a   1.000
_cell.length_b   1.000
_cell.length_c   1.000
_cell.angle_alpha   90.00
_cell.angle_beta   90.00
_cell.angle_gamma   90.00
#
_symmetry.space_group_name_H-M   'P 1'
#
loop_
_entity.id
_entity.type
_entity.pdbx_description
1 polymer ?
#
loop_
_entity_poly.entity_id
_entity_poly.type
_entity_poly.pdbx_seq_one_letter_code
_entity_poly.pdbx_strand_id
1 'polypeptide(L)'
;MRGIMIDPVSQFELLSEAGQVAVVGAGLWVLAGICGVMDYRRGKRRDVTRLEQVGWVPWTALFMALGVIGGGLLAMSLPAVIGSL
;
A
#
# COMPACT_ATOMS: atom_id res chain seq x y z
N MET A 1 -2.35 37.96 -0.88
CA MET A 1 -2.84 36.76 -0.18
C MET A 1 -1.90 35.60 -0.52
N ARG A 2 -0.92 35.29 0.34
CA ARG A 2 -0.05 34.12 0.16
C ARG A 2 -0.84 32.90 0.62
N GLY A 3 -1.15 31.99 -0.29
CA GLY A 3 -1.74 30.70 0.08
C GLY A 3 -0.76 29.99 1.01
N ILE A 4 -1.21 29.67 2.22
CA ILE A 4 -0.48 28.82 3.15
C ILE A 4 -0.44 27.44 2.49
N MET A 5 0.70 27.09 1.87
CA MET A 5 0.96 25.71 1.47
C MET A 5 1.23 24.95 2.77
N ILE A 6 0.18 24.32 3.32
CA ILE A 6 0.36 23.36 4.41
C ILE A 6 1.12 22.18 3.80
N ASP A 7 2.26 21.84 4.37
CA ASP A 7 3.05 20.69 3.94
C ASP A 7 2.32 19.36 4.29
N PRO A 8 2.51 18.30 3.49
CA PRO A 8 1.78 17.05 3.69
C PRO A 8 2.07 16.37 5.04
N VAL A 9 3.20 16.69 5.69
CA VAL A 9 3.54 16.16 7.02
C VAL A 9 2.65 16.83 8.07
N SER A 10 2.54 18.16 8.05
CA SER A 10 1.62 18.91 8.90
C SER A 10 0.16 18.48 8.71
N GLN A 11 -0.28 18.20 7.48
CA GLN A 11 -1.64 17.67 7.26
C GLN A 11 -1.85 16.30 7.91
N PHE A 12 -0.85 15.43 7.85
CA PHE A 12 -0.91 14.10 8.45
C PHE A 12 -0.91 14.17 9.98
N GLU A 13 -0.09 15.05 10.58
CA GLU A 13 -0.05 15.26 12.04
C GLU A 13 -1.38 15.73 12.61
N LEU A 14 -2.17 16.47 11.83
CA LEU A 14 -3.49 16.97 12.23
C LEU A 14 -4.61 15.92 12.12
N LEU A 15 -4.36 14.76 11.52
CA LEU A 15 -5.34 13.69 11.43
C LEU A 15 -5.57 13.05 12.81
N SER A 16 -6.79 12.54 13.02
CA SER A 16 -7.05 11.63 14.14
C SER A 16 -6.15 10.39 14.06
N GLU A 17 -5.93 9.71 15.18
CA GLU A 17 -5.15 8.46 15.22
C GLU A 17 -5.70 7.43 14.21
N ALA A 18 -7.03 7.31 14.13
CA ALA A 18 -7.69 6.47 13.14
C ALA A 18 -7.42 6.94 11.70
N GLY A 19 -7.43 8.25 11.44
CA GLY A 19 -7.10 8.83 10.14
C GLY A 19 -5.65 8.57 9.73
N GLN A 20 -4.69 8.71 10.65
CA GLN A 20 -3.29 8.38 10.42
C GLN A 20 -3.11 6.90 10.07
N VAL A 21 -3.75 6.00 10.84
CA VAL A 21 -3.74 4.55 10.58
C VAL A 21 -4.37 4.23 9.22
N ALA A 22 -5.47 4.88 8.86
CA ALA A 22 -6.12 4.69 7.57
C ALA A 22 -5.22 5.11 6.40
N VAL A 23 -4.52 6.23 6.52
CA VAL A 23 -3.57 6.71 5.49
C VAL A 23 -2.40 5.74 5.33
N VAL A 24 -1.80 5.28 6.44
CA VAL A 24 -0.70 4.29 6.39
C VAL A 24 -1.19 2.96 5.82
N GLY A 25 -2.34 2.47 6.28
CA GLY A 25 -2.96 1.24 5.79
C GLY A 25 -3.26 1.31 4.29
N ALA A 26 -3.82 2.42 3.82
CA ALA A 26 -4.07 2.66 2.40
C ALA A 26 -2.77 2.66 1.58
N GLY A 27 -1.73 3.33 2.06
CA GLY A 27 -0.42 3.33 1.43
C GLY A 27 0.16 1.92 1.27
N LEU A 28 0.14 1.12 2.33
CA LEU A 28 0.60 -0.28 2.29
C LEU A 28 -0.25 -1.14 1.36
N TRP A 29 -1.57 -0.94 1.36
CA TRP A 29 -2.48 -1.71 0.51
C TRP A 29 -2.29 -1.38 -0.99
N VAL A 30 -2.06 -0.10 -1.32
CA VAL A 30 -1.69 0.33 -2.68
C VAL A 30 -0.35 -0.28 -3.10
N LEU A 31 0.66 -0.26 -2.23
CA LEU A 31 1.95 -0.90 -2.50
C LEU A 31 1.83 -2.41 -2.70
N ALA A 32 0.93 -3.07 -1.97
CA ALA A 32 0.60 -4.47 -2.19
C ALA A 32 0.09 -4.66 -3.63
N GLY A 33 -0.89 -3.87 -4.06
CA GLY A 33 -1.40 -3.89 -5.44
C GLY A 33 -0.30 -3.75 -6.50
N ILE A 34 0.65 -2.83 -6.28
CA ILE A 34 1.83 -2.67 -7.15
C ILE A 34 2.67 -3.95 -7.20
N CYS A 35 2.94 -4.58 -6.05
CA CYS A 35 3.68 -5.85 -6.00
C CYS A 35 2.96 -6.95 -6.79
N GLY A 36 1.63 -7.05 -6.68
CA GLY A 36 0.82 -7.99 -7.47
C GLY A 36 0.94 -7.74 -8.98
N VAL A 37 0.89 -6.47 -9.41
CA VAL A 37 1.09 -6.10 -10.82
C VAL A 37 2.50 -6.47 -11.31
N MET A 38 3.52 -6.28 -10.49
CA MET A 38 4.90 -6.64 -10.84
C MET A 38 5.08 -8.14 -11.00
N ASP A 39 4.43 -8.95 -10.14
CA ASP A 39 4.42 -10.41 -10.28
C ASP A 39 3.74 -10.85 -11.59
N TYR A 40 2.59 -10.24 -11.92
CA TYR A 40 1.89 -10.50 -13.17
C TYR A 40 2.75 -10.14 -14.40
N ARG A 41 3.43 -8.98 -14.35
CA ARG A 41 4.37 -8.55 -15.41
C ARG A 41 5.54 -9.51 -15.56
N ARG A 42 6.06 -10.07 -14.47
CA ARG A 42 7.10 -11.09 -14.47
C ARG A 42 6.59 -12.40 -15.10
N GLY A 43 5.40 -12.85 -14.72
CA GLY A 43 4.77 -14.06 -15.27
C GLY A 43 4.59 -13.99 -16.78
N LYS A 44 4.13 -12.85 -17.31
CA LYS A 44 3.93 -12.64 -18.76
C LYS A 44 5.23 -12.64 -19.58
N ARG A 45 6.37 -12.31 -18.97
CA ARG A 45 7.68 -12.26 -19.62
C ARG A 45 8.54 -13.51 -19.38
N ARG A 46 7.98 -14.52 -18.72
CA ARG A 46 8.72 -15.71 -18.34
C ARG A 46 8.88 -16.62 -19.55
N ASP A 47 10.10 -16.71 -20.06
CA ASP A 47 10.46 -17.65 -21.10
C ASP A 47 10.58 -19.05 -20.50
N VAL A 48 9.78 -20.00 -21.00
CA VAL A 48 9.75 -21.38 -20.52
C VAL A 48 11.08 -22.10 -20.77
N THR A 49 11.90 -21.60 -21.70
CA THR A 49 13.25 -22.11 -21.94
C THR A 49 14.29 -21.62 -20.94
N ARG A 50 13.96 -20.64 -20.08
CA ARG A 50 14.85 -20.07 -19.06
C ARG A 50 14.22 -20.04 -17.67
N LEU A 51 13.74 -21.20 -17.22
CA LEU A 51 13.20 -21.42 -15.87
C LEU A 51 14.17 -21.08 -14.74
N GLU A 52 15.48 -21.08 -15.03
CA GLU A 52 16.57 -20.76 -14.09
C GLU A 52 16.62 -19.29 -13.69
N GLN A 53 15.94 -18.40 -14.42
CA GLN A 53 15.84 -16.99 -14.06
C GLN A 53 14.81 -16.78 -12.95
N VAL A 54 15.20 -17.16 -11.73
CA VAL A 54 14.51 -16.79 -10.51
C VAL A 54 14.80 -15.30 -10.25
N GLY A 55 13.95 -14.44 -10.81
CA GLY A 55 13.93 -13.01 -10.51
C GLY A 55 14.05 -12.73 -9.00
N TRP A 56 14.94 -11.79 -8.67
CA TRP A 56 15.49 -11.52 -7.34
C TRP A 56 14.45 -11.17 -6.26
N VAL A 57 13.33 -10.53 -6.66
CA VAL A 57 12.32 -10.05 -5.71
C VAL A 57 11.16 -11.06 -5.57
N PRO A 58 10.77 -11.43 -4.33
CA PRO A 58 9.61 -12.26 -4.06
C PRO A 58 8.31 -11.44 -4.07
N TRP A 59 7.88 -11.00 -5.27
CA TRP A 59 6.72 -10.10 -5.44
C TRP A 59 5.44 -10.61 -4.78
N THR A 60 5.15 -11.91 -4.88
CA THR A 60 3.97 -12.52 -4.25
C THR A 60 4.02 -12.44 -2.73
N ALA A 61 5.18 -12.68 -2.12
CA ALA A 61 5.34 -12.59 -0.66
C ALA A 61 5.15 -11.15 -0.18
N LEU A 62 5.70 -10.18 -0.91
CA LEU A 62 5.51 -8.74 -0.62
C LEU A 62 4.04 -8.33 -0.79
N PHE A 63 3.39 -8.76 -1.87
CA PHE A 63 1.95 -8.55 -2.06
C PHE A 63 1.15 -9.06 -0.87
N MET A 64 1.41 -10.30 -0.43
CA MET A 64 0.68 -10.90 0.69
C MET A 64 0.95 -10.16 2.01
N ALA A 65 2.22 -9.90 2.34
CA ALA A 65 2.58 -9.23 3.59
C ALA A 65 2.00 -7.81 3.68
N LEU A 66 2.20 -7.00 2.63
CA LEU A 66 1.67 -5.64 2.57
C LEU A 66 0.14 -5.64 2.49
N GLY A 67 -0.46 -6.59 1.78
CA GLY A 67 -1.90 -6.71 1.64
C GLY A 67 -2.57 -7.05 2.96
N VAL A 68 -2.01 -8.00 3.73
CA VAL A 68 -2.53 -8.39 5.05
C VAL A 68 -2.34 -7.27 6.06
N ILE A 69 -1.15 -6.65 6.12
CA ILE A 69 -0.91 -5.57 7.09
C ILE A 69 -1.74 -4.34 6.72
N GLY A 70 -1.66 -3.86 5.49
CA GLY A 70 -2.41 -2.70 5.01
C GLY A 70 -3.92 -2.92 5.10
N GLY A 71 -4.39 -4.08 4.66
CA GLY A 71 -5.80 -4.48 4.76
C GLY A 71 -6.28 -4.60 6.21
N GLY A 72 -5.45 -5.13 7.11
CA GLY A 72 -5.73 -5.20 8.55
C GLY A 72 -5.85 -3.81 9.17
N LEU A 73 -4.91 -2.90 8.90
CA LEU A 73 -4.96 -1.52 9.38
C LEU A 73 -6.20 -0.78 8.86
N LEU A 74 -6.55 -0.98 7.59
CA LEU A 74 -7.77 -0.44 7.00
C LEU A 74 -9.02 -1.00 7.68
N ALA A 75 -9.09 -2.32 7.87
CA ALA A 75 -10.24 -2.96 8.53
C ALA A 75 -10.49 -2.42 9.94
N MET A 76 -9.43 -2.09 10.68
CA MET A 76 -9.52 -1.52 12.04
C MET A 76 -9.87 -0.03 12.05
N SER A 77 -9.35 0.75 11.10
CA SER A 77 -9.47 2.22 11.11
C SER A 77 -10.69 2.75 10.34
N LEU A 78 -11.12 2.09 9.25
CA LEU A 78 -12.20 2.57 8.40
C LEU A 78 -13.52 2.83 9.14
N PRO A 79 -13.99 1.97 10.06
CA PRO A 79 -15.24 2.23 10.77
C PRO A 79 -15.22 3.56 11.54
N ALA A 80 -14.10 3.85 12.23
CA ALA A 80 -13.94 5.09 12.99
C ALA A 80 -13.81 6.31 12.06
N VAL A 81 -13.06 6.18 10.97
CA VAL A 81 -12.91 7.26 9.98
C VAL A 81 -14.25 7.56 9.32
N ILE A 82 -14.95 6.55 8.79
CA ILE A 82 -16.24 6.71 8.12
C ILE A 82 -17.30 7.24 9.08
N GLY A 83 -17.32 6.75 10.33
CA GLY A 83 -18.26 7.22 11.35
C GLY A 83 -18.00 8.66 11.82
N SER A 84 -16.85 9.25 11.46
CA SER A 84 -16.47 10.63 11.79
C SER A 84 -16.62 11.63 10.62
N LEU A 85 -17.05 11.15 9.44
CA LEU A 85 -17.39 11.97 8.27
C LEU A 85 -18.82 12.51 8.36
#